data_AF-A0AAU8PPB2-F1
#
_entry.id   AF-A0AAU8PPB2-F1
#
_cell.length_a   1.000
_cell.length_b   1.000
_cell.length_c   1.000
_cell.angle_alpha   90.00
_cell.angle_beta   90.00
_cell.angle_gamma   90.00
#
_symmetry.space_group_name_H-M   'P 1'
#
loop_
_entity.id
_entity.type
_entity.pdbx_description
1 polymer ?
#
loop_
_entity_poly.entity_id
_entity_poly.type
_entity_poly.pdbx_seq_one_letter_code
_entity_poly.pdbx_strand_id
1 'polypeptide(L)'
;MKGLTRDGRGFISLFLVILLPLLMFLIAGTAQYTRFVAQSDVDLGQAVAEAARAAASCVVERSQAEGEPRIDPDKANLVFVSVLAKNLGLDPVTLSPLPGSGMAGTPGYVLVVYNGDDRYAPVGKKYVFNGAGLAVEDLAGEGFPRSFGVSKYDVLPGGAGARVTVLEAPGVVAVVTGRAKGVMGSDAETTRWAAARIVVRT
;
A
#
# COMPACT_ATOMS: atom_id res chain seq x y z
N MET A 1 -26.98 -41.54 -35.81
CA MET A 1 -26.44 -41.22 -34.46
C MET A 1 -27.30 -41.82 -33.34
N LYS A 2 -27.54 -43.14 -33.32
CA LYS A 2 -28.44 -43.80 -32.33
C LYS A 2 -27.80 -44.99 -31.58
N GLY A 3 -26.49 -45.21 -31.73
CA GLY A 3 -25.79 -46.37 -31.18
C GLY A 3 -24.81 -46.10 -30.04
N LEU A 4 -24.53 -44.83 -29.69
CA LEU A 4 -23.52 -44.48 -28.68
C LEU A 4 -24.06 -44.37 -27.24
N THR A 5 -25.38 -44.43 -27.04
CA THR A 5 -26.03 -44.22 -25.74
C THR A 5 -26.50 -45.50 -25.05
N ARG A 6 -26.22 -46.69 -25.61
CA ARG A 6 -26.73 -47.97 -25.06
C ARG A 6 -25.65 -48.89 -24.48
N ASP A 7 -24.42 -48.42 -24.36
CA ASP A 7 -23.33 -49.11 -23.66
C ASP A 7 -22.86 -48.22 -22.52
N GLY A 8 -22.78 -48.73 -21.29
CA GLY A 8 -22.36 -47.96 -20.10
C GLY A 8 -20.99 -47.28 -20.26
N ARG A 9 -20.16 -47.77 -21.19
CA ARG A 9 -18.87 -47.19 -21.59
C ARG A 9 -19.01 -45.91 -22.43
N GLY A 10 -20.05 -45.79 -23.25
CA GLY A 10 -20.33 -44.61 -24.09
C GLY A 10 -20.85 -43.41 -23.31
N PHE A 11 -21.60 -43.66 -22.22
CA PHE A 11 -22.01 -42.59 -21.30
C PHE A 11 -20.82 -42.04 -20.51
N ILE A 12 -19.92 -42.90 -20.04
CA ILE A 12 -18.70 -42.49 -19.32
C ILE A 12 -17.78 -41.67 -20.22
N SER A 13 -17.59 -42.08 -21.48
CA SER A 13 -16.75 -41.32 -22.43
C SER A 13 -17.36 -39.96 -22.78
N LEU A 14 -18.68 -39.88 -23.01
CA LEU A 14 -19.37 -38.60 -23.24
C LEU A 14 -19.28 -37.68 -22.02
N PHE A 15 -19.49 -38.22 -20.82
CA PHE A 15 -19.36 -37.47 -19.57
C PHE A 15 -17.93 -36.95 -19.39
N LEU A 16 -16.92 -37.77 -19.67
CA LEU A 16 -15.52 -37.36 -19.58
C LEU A 16 -15.16 -36.26 -20.58
N VAL A 17 -15.69 -36.31 -21.80
CA VAL A 17 -15.47 -35.28 -22.84
C VAL A 17 -16.07 -33.92 -22.45
N ILE A 18 -17.16 -33.89 -21.67
CA ILE A 18 -17.76 -32.65 -21.15
C ILE A 18 -17.07 -32.21 -19.86
N LEU A 19 -16.74 -33.16 -18.97
CA LEU A 19 -16.15 -32.88 -17.67
C LEU A 19 -14.72 -32.34 -17.80
N LEU A 20 -13.92 -32.87 -18.71
CA LEU A 20 -12.52 -32.48 -18.87
C LEU A 20 -12.32 -31.00 -19.25
N PRO A 21 -13.01 -30.43 -20.26
CA PRO A 21 -12.93 -29.00 -20.55
C PRO A 21 -13.53 -28.14 -19.43
N LEU A 22 -14.56 -28.61 -18.72
CA LEU A 22 -15.11 -27.91 -17.55
C LEU A 22 -14.10 -27.84 -16.41
N LEU A 23 -13.40 -28.94 -16.14
CA LEU A 23 -12.34 -29.02 -15.13
C LEU A 23 -11.15 -28.13 -15.50
N MET A 24 -10.74 -28.13 -16.77
CA MET A 24 -9.71 -27.20 -17.26
C MET A 24 -10.14 -25.73 -17.10
N PHE A 25 -11.40 -25.41 -17.37
CA PHE A 25 -11.94 -24.06 -17.17
C PHE A 25 -11.93 -23.64 -15.70
N LEU A 26 -12.32 -24.54 -14.79
CA LEU A 26 -12.27 -24.30 -13.33
C LEU A 26 -10.83 -24.08 -12.82
N ILE A 27 -9.88 -24.91 -13.27
CA ILE A 27 -8.47 -24.77 -12.88
C ILE A 27 -7.88 -23.47 -13.45
N ALA A 28 -8.15 -23.14 -14.71
CA ALA A 28 -7.69 -21.91 -15.34
C ALA A 28 -8.27 -20.67 -14.65
N GLY A 29 -9.57 -20.67 -14.34
CA GLY A 29 -10.24 -19.56 -13.67
C GLY A 29 -9.69 -19.30 -12.26
N THR A 30 -9.49 -20.35 -11.46
CA THR A 30 -8.90 -20.22 -10.12
C THR A 30 -7.45 -19.75 -10.16
N ALA A 31 -6.63 -20.26 -11.09
CA ALA A 31 -5.24 -19.86 -11.24
C ALA A 31 -5.08 -18.39 -11.68
N GLN A 32 -5.94 -17.90 -12.57
CA GLN A 32 -5.94 -16.50 -13.01
C GLN A 32 -6.36 -15.55 -11.88
N TYR A 33 -7.35 -15.96 -11.09
CA TYR A 33 -7.82 -15.19 -9.93
C TYR A 33 -6.71 -14.93 -8.91
N THR A 34 -6.00 -15.98 -8.49
CA THR A 34 -4.92 -15.87 -7.51
C THR A 34 -3.78 -14.98 -8.01
N ARG A 35 -3.43 -15.07 -9.29
CA ARG A 35 -2.37 -14.24 -9.89
C ARG A 35 -2.72 -12.76 -9.89
N PHE A 36 -3.97 -12.43 -10.19
CA PHE A 36 -4.41 -11.04 -10.24
C PHE A 36 -4.42 -10.39 -8.85
N VAL A 37 -4.96 -11.08 -7.85
CA VAL A 37 -4.93 -10.58 -6.45
C VAL A 37 -3.49 -10.42 -5.98
N ALA A 38 -2.60 -11.37 -6.28
CA ALA A 38 -1.19 -11.27 -5.91
C ALA A 38 -0.49 -10.10 -6.61
N GLN A 39 -0.81 -9.83 -7.88
CA GLN A 39 -0.21 -8.72 -8.62
C GLN A 39 -0.66 -7.36 -8.09
N SER A 40 -1.97 -7.14 -7.90
CA SER A 40 -2.47 -5.88 -7.34
C SER A 40 -1.90 -5.58 -5.96
N ASP A 41 -1.62 -6.63 -5.21
CA ASP A 41 -1.05 -6.55 -3.89
C ASP A 41 0.46 -6.18 -3.89
N VAL A 42 1.21 -6.73 -4.84
CA VAL A 42 2.61 -6.36 -5.11
C VAL A 42 2.69 -4.91 -5.61
N ASP A 43 1.82 -4.52 -6.54
CA ASP A 43 1.77 -3.17 -7.10
C ASP A 43 1.49 -2.13 -6.00
N LEU A 44 0.53 -2.42 -5.10
CA LEU A 44 0.27 -1.57 -3.95
C LEU A 44 1.47 -1.50 -3.01
N GLY A 45 2.10 -2.63 -2.71
CA GLY A 45 3.30 -2.66 -1.86
C GLY A 45 4.43 -1.79 -2.41
N GLN A 46 4.69 -1.88 -3.72
CA GLN A 46 5.69 -1.07 -4.40
C GLN A 46 5.31 0.41 -4.41
N ALA A 47 4.05 0.73 -4.72
CA ALA A 47 3.56 2.12 -4.74
C ALA A 47 3.72 2.80 -3.37
N VAL A 48 3.38 2.11 -2.28
CA VAL A 48 3.53 2.62 -0.91
C VAL A 48 5.01 2.81 -0.54
N ALA A 49 5.87 1.86 -0.92
CA ALA A 49 7.30 1.95 -0.66
C ALA A 49 7.98 3.11 -1.40
N GLU A 50 7.64 3.32 -2.67
CA GLU A 50 8.15 4.44 -3.48
C GLU A 50 7.63 5.78 -2.96
N ALA A 51 6.35 5.88 -2.61
CA ALA A 51 5.77 7.08 -2.03
C ALA A 51 6.41 7.42 -0.68
N ALA A 52 6.61 6.43 0.19
CA ALA A 52 7.30 6.62 1.47
C ALA A 52 8.75 7.07 1.27
N ARG A 53 9.48 6.49 0.31
CA ARG A 53 10.85 6.91 -0.01
C ARG A 53 10.89 8.36 -0.53
N ALA A 54 9.96 8.73 -1.42
CA ALA A 54 9.87 10.09 -1.94
C ALA A 54 9.54 11.10 -0.84
N ALA A 55 8.62 10.76 0.07
CA ALA A 55 8.30 11.56 1.24
C ALA A 55 9.51 11.75 2.17
N ALA A 56 10.27 10.68 2.45
CA ALA A 56 11.49 10.76 3.24
C ALA A 56 12.60 11.60 2.59
N SER A 57 12.57 11.78 1.27
CA SER A 57 13.53 12.63 0.55
C SER A 57 13.20 14.13 0.59
N CYS A 58 12.07 14.51 1.20
CA CYS A 58 11.66 15.91 1.34
C CYS A 58 12.40 16.60 2.49
N VAL A 59 13.73 16.63 2.39
CA VAL A 59 14.62 17.20 3.42
C VAL A 59 14.67 18.72 3.31
N VAL A 60 14.75 19.39 4.45
CA VAL A 60 15.00 20.84 4.51
C VAL A 60 16.45 21.13 4.10
N GLU A 61 16.64 21.99 3.11
CA GLU A 61 17.95 22.29 2.50
C GLU A 61 19.02 22.71 3.53
N ARG A 62 18.64 23.59 4.46
CA ARG A 62 19.53 24.05 5.54
C ARG A 62 20.03 22.90 6.40
N SER A 63 19.12 22.03 6.81
CA SER A 63 19.39 20.87 7.64
C SER A 63 20.28 19.85 6.93
N GLN A 64 20.10 19.68 5.62
CA GLN A 64 21.00 18.87 4.79
C GLN A 64 22.41 19.47 4.70
N ALA A 65 22.53 20.80 4.56
CA ALA A 65 23.81 21.50 4.49
C ALA A 65 24.60 21.41 5.82
N GLU A 66 23.89 21.39 6.95
CA GLU A 66 24.48 21.25 8.29
C GLU A 66 24.76 19.77 8.68
N GLY A 67 24.49 18.81 7.79
CA GLY A 67 24.76 17.38 8.01
C GLY A 67 23.77 16.66 8.93
N GLU A 68 22.71 17.34 9.35
CA GLU A 68 21.66 16.83 10.25
C GLU A 68 20.30 16.81 9.53
N PRO A 69 20.08 15.96 8.52
CA PRO A 69 18.90 16.03 7.66
C PRO A 69 17.59 15.84 8.44
N ARG A 70 16.60 16.69 8.16
CA ARG A 70 15.24 16.71 8.73
C ARG A 70 14.24 16.88 7.61
N ILE A 71 13.13 16.17 7.71
CA ILE A 71 12.09 16.10 6.70
C ILE A 71 11.09 17.23 6.95
N ASP A 72 10.71 17.98 5.93
CA ASP A 72 9.57 18.88 5.98
C ASP A 72 8.28 18.03 5.92
N PRO A 73 7.48 17.94 6.99
CA PRO A 73 6.33 17.04 7.04
C PRO A 73 5.24 17.40 6.03
N ASP A 74 5.00 18.70 5.82
CA ASP A 74 3.92 19.16 4.96
C ASP A 74 4.28 18.93 3.49
N LYS A 75 5.54 19.20 3.12
CA LYS A 75 6.06 18.86 1.79
C LYS A 75 6.09 17.34 1.57
N ALA A 76 6.49 16.57 2.60
CA ALA A 76 6.50 15.12 2.53
C ALA A 76 5.11 14.52 2.27
N ASN A 77 4.06 15.03 2.92
CA ASN A 77 2.70 14.60 2.67
C ASN A 77 2.24 14.90 1.23
N LEU A 78 2.53 16.10 0.70
CA LEU A 78 2.19 16.46 -0.68
C LEU A 78 2.89 15.55 -1.70
N VAL A 79 4.18 15.29 -1.51
CA VAL A 79 4.96 14.40 -2.38
C VAL A 79 4.51 12.95 -2.25
N PHE A 80 4.20 12.49 -1.03
CA PHE A 80 3.64 11.17 -0.79
C PHE A 80 2.36 10.95 -1.60
N VAL A 81 1.40 11.86 -1.47
CA VAL A 81 0.11 11.81 -2.17
C VAL A 81 0.32 11.82 -3.68
N SER A 82 1.18 12.70 -4.19
CA SER A 82 1.47 12.81 -5.62
C SER A 82 2.05 11.51 -6.20
N VAL A 83 3.04 10.91 -5.52
CA VAL A 83 3.68 9.67 -5.97
C VAL A 83 2.73 8.48 -5.85
N LEU A 84 1.98 8.40 -4.75
CA LEU A 84 0.99 7.35 -4.55
C LEU A 84 -0.10 7.41 -5.65
N ALA A 85 -0.63 8.61 -5.93
CA ALA A 85 -1.63 8.82 -6.95
C ALA A 85 -1.12 8.42 -8.34
N LYS A 86 0.10 8.84 -8.68
CA LYS A 86 0.74 8.47 -9.95
C LYS A 86 0.90 6.95 -10.09
N ASN A 87 1.38 6.27 -9.05
CA ASN A 87 1.69 4.85 -9.09
C ASN A 87 0.44 3.96 -9.11
N LEU A 88 -0.66 4.41 -8.49
CA LEU A 88 -1.92 3.67 -8.46
C LEU A 88 -2.93 4.12 -9.52
N GLY A 89 -2.59 5.10 -10.35
CA GLY A 89 -3.50 5.66 -11.36
C GLY A 89 -4.69 6.37 -10.72
N LEU A 90 -4.46 7.18 -9.71
CA LEU A 90 -5.48 7.96 -9.01
C LEU A 90 -5.40 9.42 -9.42
N ASP A 91 -6.48 10.14 -9.19
CA ASP A 91 -6.51 11.59 -9.28
C ASP A 91 -5.63 12.20 -8.16
N PRO A 92 -4.70 13.11 -8.48
CA PRO A 92 -3.72 13.61 -7.51
C PRO A 92 -4.33 14.54 -6.44
N VAL A 93 -5.57 15.01 -6.62
CA VAL A 93 -6.24 15.92 -5.69
C VAL A 93 -7.21 15.15 -4.80
N THR A 94 -8.03 14.29 -5.40
CA THR A 94 -9.12 13.58 -4.70
C THR A 94 -8.75 12.15 -4.31
N LEU A 95 -7.65 11.61 -4.85
CA LEU A 95 -7.27 10.19 -4.76
C LEU A 95 -8.33 9.22 -5.31
N SER A 96 -9.29 9.74 -6.09
CA SER A 96 -10.29 8.90 -6.76
C SER A 96 -9.62 8.08 -7.87
N PRO A 97 -9.96 6.78 -8.03
CA PRO A 97 -9.38 5.97 -9.10
C PRO A 97 -9.73 6.51 -10.49
N LEU A 98 -8.73 6.69 -11.35
CA LEU A 98 -8.92 7.07 -12.74
C LEU A 98 -9.31 5.85 -13.60
N PRO A 99 -9.87 6.06 -14.81
CA PRO A 99 -10.07 4.97 -15.76
C PRO A 99 -8.78 4.19 -16.01
N GLY A 100 -8.80 2.88 -15.75
CA GLY A 100 -7.64 2.01 -15.87
C GLY A 100 -6.84 1.78 -14.58
N SER A 101 -7.23 2.42 -13.46
CA SER A 101 -6.65 2.12 -12.15
C SER A 101 -6.94 0.67 -11.71
N GLY A 102 -5.98 0.07 -11.01
CA GLY A 102 -6.15 -1.20 -10.30
C GLY A 102 -7.01 -1.10 -9.03
N MET A 103 -7.40 0.10 -8.63
CA MET A 103 -8.19 0.34 -7.42
C MET A 103 -9.69 0.43 -7.74
N ALA A 104 -10.52 -0.20 -6.91
CA ALA A 104 -11.98 -0.16 -7.00
C ALA A 104 -12.61 1.06 -6.29
N GLY A 105 -11.87 1.70 -5.38
CA GLY A 105 -12.33 2.89 -4.67
C GLY A 105 -11.17 3.72 -4.12
N THR A 106 -11.48 4.91 -3.63
CA THR A 106 -10.51 5.84 -3.03
C THR A 106 -9.80 5.18 -1.84
N PRO A 107 -8.46 5.04 -1.87
CA PRO A 107 -7.73 4.49 -0.75
C PRO A 107 -7.64 5.48 0.42
N GLY A 108 -7.64 4.96 1.64
CA GLY A 108 -7.22 5.67 2.83
C GLY A 108 -5.72 5.49 3.09
N TYR A 109 -5.10 6.45 3.76
CA TYR A 109 -3.71 6.33 4.17
C TYR A 109 -3.45 6.95 5.54
N VAL A 110 -2.43 6.44 6.21
CA VAL A 110 -1.80 7.05 7.38
C VAL A 110 -0.33 7.25 7.06
N LEU A 111 0.14 8.49 7.13
CA LEU A 111 1.54 8.87 6.94
C LEU A 111 2.04 9.51 8.23
N VAL A 112 3.06 8.91 8.83
CA VAL A 112 3.80 9.48 9.96
C VAL A 112 5.13 9.97 9.45
N VAL A 113 5.43 11.24 9.64
CA VAL A 113 6.76 11.84 9.44
C VAL A 113 7.34 12.13 10.81
N TYR A 114 8.56 11.68 11.08
CA TYR A 114 9.21 11.84 12.37
C TYR A 114 10.66 12.28 12.25
N ASN A 115 10.98 13.37 12.93
CA ASN A 115 12.28 14.06 12.93
C ASN A 115 13.00 13.98 14.28
N GLY A 116 12.33 13.54 15.35
CA GLY A 116 12.91 13.40 16.70
C GLY A 116 13.00 14.73 17.48
N ASP A 117 13.29 15.83 16.80
CA ASP A 117 13.41 17.20 17.33
C ASP A 117 12.80 18.26 16.38
N ASP A 118 12.68 19.49 16.86
CA ASP A 118 12.12 20.64 16.14
C ASP A 118 13.17 21.64 15.60
N ARG A 119 14.46 21.23 15.52
CA ARG A 119 15.57 22.16 15.27
C ARG A 119 15.52 22.84 13.89
N TYR A 120 15.09 22.12 12.86
CA TYR A 120 15.03 22.63 11.47
C TYR A 120 13.67 22.43 10.79
N ALA A 121 12.85 21.53 11.30
CA ALA A 121 11.50 21.22 10.85
C ALA A 121 10.71 20.72 12.07
N PRO A 122 9.37 20.71 12.03
CA PRO A 122 8.57 20.18 13.13
C PRO A 122 8.98 18.76 13.53
N VAL A 123 8.87 18.46 14.83
CA VAL A 123 9.22 17.16 15.43
C VAL A 123 8.68 15.97 14.66
N GLY A 124 7.44 16.08 14.22
CA GLY A 124 6.78 15.04 13.45
C GLY A 124 5.30 15.34 13.33
N LYS A 125 4.71 14.83 12.27
CA LYS A 125 3.27 14.94 12.02
C LYS A 125 2.74 13.59 11.55
N LYS A 126 1.52 13.28 11.96
CA LYS A 126 0.74 12.16 11.49
C LYS A 126 -0.42 12.69 10.66
N TYR A 127 -0.51 12.21 9.44
CA TYR A 127 -1.56 12.52 8.48
C TYR A 127 -2.45 11.31 8.32
N VAL A 128 -3.75 11.46 8.56
CA VAL A 128 -4.75 10.39 8.43
C VAL A 128 -5.78 10.81 7.40
N PHE A 129 -5.78 10.14 6.26
CA PHE A 129 -6.76 10.33 5.20
C PHE A 129 -7.71 9.13 5.12
N ASN A 130 -9.01 9.38 5.27
CA ASN A 130 -10.04 8.34 5.29
C ASN A 130 -10.85 8.24 3.98
N GLY A 131 -10.37 8.85 2.90
CA GLY A 131 -11.07 8.91 1.62
C GLY A 131 -11.94 10.16 1.41
N ALA A 132 -12.23 10.92 2.48
CA ALA A 132 -13.06 12.13 2.40
C ALA A 132 -12.41 13.36 3.08
N GLY A 133 -11.65 13.14 4.15
CA GLY A 133 -10.99 14.20 4.89
C GLY A 133 -9.60 13.81 5.36
N LEU A 134 -8.78 14.83 5.59
CA LEU A 134 -7.43 14.72 6.14
C LEU A 134 -7.44 15.23 7.57
N ALA A 135 -7.12 14.36 8.53
CA ALA A 135 -6.79 14.74 9.89
C ALA A 135 -5.27 14.83 10.05
N VAL A 136 -4.81 15.79 10.84
CA VAL A 136 -3.39 16.02 11.11
C VAL A 136 -3.19 16.06 12.63
N GLU A 137 -2.23 15.28 13.12
CA GLU A 137 -1.85 15.21 14.52
C GLU A 137 -0.36 15.51 14.64
N ASP A 138 0.01 16.44 15.53
CA ASP A 138 1.42 16.70 15.84
C ASP A 138 1.96 15.62 16.77
N LEU A 139 3.23 15.26 16.58
CA LEU A 139 3.92 14.25 17.39
C LEU A 139 4.86 14.89 18.40
N ALA A 140 4.93 14.28 19.59
CA ALA A 140 5.86 14.69 20.64
C ALA A 140 7.31 14.27 20.32
N GLY A 141 8.26 15.12 20.73
CA GLY A 141 9.69 14.93 20.49
C GLY A 141 10.29 14.06 21.58
N GLU A 142 10.75 12.88 21.20
CA GLU A 142 11.38 11.92 22.11
C GLU A 142 12.77 11.49 21.59
N GLY A 143 13.26 12.12 20.52
CA GLY A 143 14.53 11.79 19.89
C GLY A 143 14.52 10.44 19.18
N PHE A 144 15.73 9.92 18.95
CA PHE A 144 15.97 8.61 18.33
C PHE A 144 16.71 7.69 19.30
N PRO A 145 16.45 6.37 19.25
CA PRO A 145 15.50 5.68 18.38
C PRO A 145 14.04 5.79 18.84
N ARG A 146 13.10 5.72 17.89
CA ARG A 146 11.65 5.72 18.15
C ARG A 146 10.96 4.54 17.50
N SER A 147 10.14 3.82 18.27
CA SER A 147 9.35 2.69 17.76
C SER A 147 7.93 3.12 17.38
N PHE A 148 7.41 2.51 16.31
CA PHE A 148 6.07 2.70 15.79
C PHE A 148 5.38 1.35 15.59
N GLY A 149 4.23 1.17 16.23
CA GLY A 149 3.31 0.06 15.98
C GLY A 149 2.51 0.32 14.71
N VAL A 150 2.51 -0.64 13.79
CA VAL A 150 1.82 -0.53 12.50
C VAL A 150 0.60 -1.46 12.50
N SER A 151 -0.58 -0.88 12.43
CA SER A 151 -1.85 -1.59 12.30
C SER A 151 -2.43 -1.43 10.90
N LYS A 152 -3.57 -2.06 10.62
CA LYS A 152 -4.24 -1.97 9.31
C LYS A 152 -4.73 -0.55 8.99
N TYR A 153 -5.11 0.22 10.01
CA TYR A 153 -5.74 1.52 9.83
C TYR A 153 -5.01 2.65 10.54
N ASP A 154 -3.91 2.35 11.23
CA ASP A 154 -3.22 3.34 12.02
C ASP A 154 -1.73 3.01 12.23
N VAL A 155 -0.95 4.06 12.48
CA VAL A 155 0.43 4.00 12.94
C VAL A 155 0.51 4.72 14.28
N LEU A 156 0.84 3.96 15.32
CA LEU A 156 0.89 4.45 16.69
C LEU A 156 2.33 4.59 17.17
N PRO A 157 2.68 5.71 17.83
CA PRO A 157 3.95 5.80 18.53
C PRO A 157 3.97 4.85 19.73
N GLY A 158 5.11 4.20 19.97
CA GLY A 158 5.25 3.13 20.96
C GLY A 158 5.01 1.76 20.32
N GLY A 159 6.06 0.94 20.28
CA GLY A 159 6.13 -0.33 19.55
C GLY A 159 5.27 -1.48 20.09
N ALA A 160 3.98 -1.26 20.32
CA ALA A 160 3.03 -2.31 20.67
C ALA A 160 2.27 -2.81 19.44
N GLY A 161 2.19 -4.12 19.24
CA GLY A 161 1.39 -4.75 18.18
C GLY A 161 2.10 -5.83 17.37
N ALA A 162 1.42 -6.37 16.36
CA ALA A 162 1.92 -7.47 15.51
C ALA A 162 2.99 -7.03 14.49
N ARG A 163 3.09 -5.73 14.20
CA ARG A 163 4.11 -5.15 13.31
C ARG A 163 4.69 -3.92 13.99
N VAL A 164 6.00 -3.90 14.15
CA VAL A 164 6.71 -2.80 14.79
C VAL A 164 7.88 -2.41 13.88
N THR A 165 8.06 -1.11 13.68
CA THR A 165 9.22 -0.55 12.99
C THR A 165 9.93 0.43 13.91
N VAL A 166 11.26 0.53 13.79
CA VAL A 166 12.09 1.43 14.59
C VAL A 166 12.77 2.42 13.66
N LEU A 167 12.60 3.71 13.94
CA LEU A 167 13.32 4.79 13.27
C LEU A 167 14.52 5.17 14.15
N GLU A 168 15.71 4.93 13.61
CA GLU A 168 17.01 5.31 14.22
C GLU A 168 17.44 6.72 13.82
N ALA A 169 16.74 7.30 12.84
CA ALA A 169 17.03 8.59 12.22
C ALA A 169 15.73 9.15 11.62
N PRO A 170 15.71 10.42 11.21
CA PRO A 170 14.54 11.03 10.58
C PRO A 170 14.00 10.19 9.42
N GLY A 171 12.69 10.00 9.42
CA GLY A 171 12.06 9.06 8.51
C GLY A 171 10.54 9.18 8.47
N VAL A 172 9.95 8.33 7.66
CA VAL A 172 8.50 8.22 7.49
C VAL A 172 8.04 6.78 7.63
N VAL A 173 6.83 6.60 8.14
CA VAL A 173 6.12 5.33 8.18
C VAL A 173 4.75 5.55 7.56
N ALA A 174 4.39 4.76 6.56
CA ALA A 174 3.13 4.89 5.85
C ALA A 174 2.36 3.57 5.84
N VAL A 175 1.04 3.66 5.97
CA VAL A 175 0.09 2.57 5.76
C VAL A 175 -0.94 3.07 4.76
N VAL A 176 -1.23 2.27 3.74
CA VAL A 176 -2.30 2.55 2.77
C VAL A 176 -3.24 1.37 2.76
N THR A 177 -4.53 1.67 2.88
CA THR A 177 -5.61 0.69 2.80
C THR A 177 -6.56 1.09 1.69
N GLY A 178 -6.88 0.14 0.82
CA GLY A 178 -7.83 0.37 -0.25
C GLY A 178 -8.45 -0.93 -0.73
N ARG A 179 -9.33 -0.82 -1.72
CA ARG A 179 -9.93 -1.98 -2.39
C ARG A 179 -9.29 -2.14 -3.75
N ALA A 180 -8.57 -3.25 -3.96
CA ALA A 180 -8.11 -3.62 -5.28
C ALA A 180 -9.31 -4.14 -6.08
N LYS A 181 -9.41 -3.67 -7.33
CA LYS A 181 -10.39 -4.20 -8.27
C LYS A 181 -10.08 -5.68 -8.49
N GLY A 182 -11.10 -6.53 -8.49
CA GLY A 182 -10.94 -7.97 -8.78
C GLY A 182 -11.25 -8.33 -10.23
N VAL A 183 -10.87 -9.54 -10.65
CA VAL A 183 -11.43 -10.17 -11.86
C VAL A 183 -12.82 -10.71 -11.49
N MET A 184 -13.83 -10.40 -12.31
CA MET A 184 -15.24 -10.78 -12.09
C MET A 184 -15.92 -10.18 -10.85
N GLY A 185 -15.54 -8.95 -10.46
CA GLY A 185 -16.30 -8.15 -9.49
C GLY A 185 -16.08 -8.49 -8.00
N SER A 186 -15.12 -9.36 -7.68
CA SER A 186 -14.74 -9.61 -6.29
C SER A 186 -13.63 -8.63 -5.87
N ASP A 187 -14.02 -7.43 -5.45
CA ASP A 187 -13.07 -6.44 -4.94
C ASP A 187 -12.51 -6.88 -3.58
N ALA A 188 -11.19 -6.93 -3.47
CA ALA A 188 -10.50 -7.35 -2.27
C ALA A 188 -9.95 -6.14 -1.52
N GLU A 189 -10.18 -6.07 -0.20
CA GLU A 189 -9.51 -5.09 0.63
C GLU A 189 -8.05 -5.49 0.81
N THR A 190 -7.14 -4.57 0.52
CA THR A 190 -5.70 -4.75 0.71
C THR A 190 -5.12 -3.58 1.49
N THR A 191 -4.16 -3.90 2.35
CA THR A 191 -3.46 -2.95 3.22
C THR A 191 -1.98 -3.22 3.12
N ARG A 192 -1.21 -2.23 2.68
CA ARG A 192 0.25 -2.33 2.63
C ARG A 192 0.87 -1.18 3.41
N TRP A 193 2.07 -1.42 3.92
CA TRP A 193 2.79 -0.45 4.72
C TRP A 193 4.25 -0.42 4.30
N ALA A 194 4.89 0.72 4.49
CA ALA A 194 6.32 0.89 4.26
C ALA A 194 6.90 1.87 5.27
N ALA A 195 8.18 1.71 5.56
CA ALA A 195 8.96 2.67 6.32
C ALA A 195 10.20 3.06 5.51
N ALA A 196 10.54 4.34 5.52
CA ALA A 196 11.75 4.85 4.89
C ALA A 196 12.45 5.79 5.89
N ARG A 197 13.79 5.71 5.93
CA ARG A 197 14.61 6.57 6.79
C ARG A 197 15.74 7.18 5.98
N ILE A 198 16.19 8.34 6.40
CA ILE A 198 17.37 8.97 5.83
C ILE A 198 18.60 8.24 6.37
N VAL A 199 19.52 7.86 5.47
CA VAL A 199 20.82 7.28 5.82
C VAL A 199 21.88 8.21 5.28
N VAL A 200 22.57 8.89 6.18
CA VAL A 200 23.75 9.70 5.83
C VAL A 200 24.95 8.76 5.78
N ARG A 201 25.58 8.64 4.61
CA ARG A 201 26.88 7.97 4.50
C ARG A 201 27.94 8.94 4.98
N THR A 202 28.57 8.60 6.10
CA THR A 202 29.77 9.25 6.63
C THR A 202 31.01 8.73 5.90
#